data_AF-A0A4R6QCS5-F1
#
_entry.id   AF-A0A4R6QCS5-F1
#
_cell.length_a   1.000
_cell.length_b   1.000
_cell.length_c   1.000
_cell.angle_alpha   90.00
_cell.angle_beta   90.00
_cell.angle_gamma   90.00
#
_symmetry.space_group_name_H-M   'P 1'
#
loop_
_entity.id
_entity.type
_entity.pdbx_description
1 polymer ?
#
loop_
_entity_poly.entity_id
_entity_poly.type
_entity_poly.pdbx_seq_one_letter_code
_entity_poly.pdbx_strand_id
1 'polypeptide(L)'
;MPAVKQNGVLVYFAAFKNHIGVYPPITGDARLQKAIAPYAGEKGNLRFPLDKPMPYDLISRITALRVKQDAAKAESRSKKVKQRG
;
A
#
# COMPACT_ATOMS: atom_id res chain seq x y z
N MET A 1 2.06 -3.66 14.57
CA MET A 1 2.31 -2.85 13.35
C MET A 1 1.06 -2.03 13.06
N PRO A 2 1.10 -0.70 13.20
CA PRO A 2 -0.03 0.16 12.84
C PRO A 2 -0.50 -0.04 11.39
N ALA A 3 -1.75 0.31 11.13
CA ALA A 3 -2.36 0.16 9.81
C ALA A 3 -3.32 1.31 9.51
N VAL A 4 -3.34 1.74 8.25
CA VAL A 4 -4.37 2.63 7.70
C VAL A 4 -5.46 1.78 7.07
N LYS A 5 -6.73 2.07 7.37
CA LYS A 5 -7.88 1.24 6.99
C LYS A 5 -9.04 2.07 6.42
N GLN A 6 -9.84 1.45 5.56
CA GLN A 6 -11.13 1.96 5.06
C GLN A 6 -12.18 0.83 5.09
N ASN A 7 -12.43 0.12 3.97
CA ASN A 7 -13.27 -1.10 3.95
C ASN A 7 -12.43 -2.35 4.27
N GLY A 8 -11.13 -2.27 4.00
CA GLY A 8 -10.10 -3.19 4.41
C GLY A 8 -8.84 -2.44 4.80
N VAL A 9 -7.74 -3.17 5.03
CA VAL A 9 -6.44 -2.55 5.30
C VAL A 9 -5.87 -1.99 4.00
N LEU A 10 -5.53 -0.70 4.00
CA LEU A 10 -4.85 -0.03 2.89
C LEU A 10 -3.35 -0.33 2.93
N VAL A 11 -2.71 0.01 4.05
CA VAL A 11 -1.29 -0.26 4.28
C VAL A 11 -1.04 -0.58 5.76
N TYR A 12 -0.07 -1.44 6.02
CA TYR A 12 0.59 -1.56 7.31
C TYR A 12 1.94 -0.83 7.25
N PHE A 13 2.39 -0.33 8.39
CA PHE A 13 3.71 0.29 8.49
C PHE A 13 4.39 -0.04 9.83
N ALA A 14 5.70 -0.25 9.80
CA ALA A 14 6.52 -0.55 10.96
C ALA A 14 7.80 0.30 10.96
N ALA A 15 8.20 0.76 12.14
CA ALA A 15 9.52 1.35 12.33
C ALA A 15 10.56 0.26 12.59
N PHE A 16 11.69 0.35 11.90
CA PHE A 16 12.90 -0.43 12.12
C PHE A 16 14.07 0.51 12.41
N LYS A 17 15.21 -0.06 12.83
CA LYS A 17 16.41 0.71 13.21
C LYS A 17 16.82 1.77 12.18
N ASN A 18 16.75 1.43 10.89
CA ASN A 18 17.27 2.30 9.81
C ASN A 18 16.20 2.71 8.76
N HIS A 19 14.96 2.22 8.88
CA HIS A 19 13.92 2.48 7.87
C HIS A 19 12.50 2.31 8.44
N ILE A 20 11.52 2.86 7.72
CA ILE A 20 10.10 2.53 7.87
C ILE A 20 9.74 1.49 6.80
N GLY A 21 9.22 0.34 7.21
CA GLY A 21 8.68 -0.67 6.31
C GLY A 21 7.22 -0.42 6.01
N VAL A 22 6.80 -0.56 4.74
CA VAL A 22 5.40 -0.43 4.29
C VAL A 22 4.96 -1.69 3.53
N TYR A 23 3.77 -2.19 3.89
CA TYR A 23 3.22 -3.47 3.45
C TYR A 23 1.74 -3.34 3.06
N PRO A 24 1.20 -4.20 2.19
CA PRO A 24 1.88 -5.22 1.38
C PRO A 24 2.62 -4.59 0.17
N PRO A 25 3.27 -5.39 -0.70
CA PRO A 25 3.83 -4.88 -1.95
C PRO A 25 2.79 -4.16 -2.81
N ILE A 26 3.20 -3.06 -3.44
CA ILE A 26 2.31 -2.19 -4.22
C ILE A 26 2.30 -2.63 -5.68
N THR A 27 1.13 -2.95 -6.22
CA THR A 27 0.93 -3.40 -7.60
C THR A 27 -0.29 -2.74 -8.24
N GLY A 28 -0.40 -2.80 -9.57
CA GLY A 28 -1.57 -2.32 -10.32
C GLY A 28 -1.41 -0.96 -11.01
N ASP A 29 -0.23 -0.33 -10.94
CA ASP A 29 0.14 0.85 -11.72
C ASP A 29 1.63 0.78 -12.10
N ALA A 30 1.92 0.65 -13.39
CA ALA A 30 3.28 0.47 -13.90
C ALA A 30 4.17 1.72 -13.67
N ARG A 31 3.60 2.93 -13.74
CA ARG A 31 4.35 4.17 -13.51
C ARG A 31 4.70 4.29 -12.03
N LEU A 32 3.76 3.96 -11.15
CA LEU A 32 4.00 3.94 -9.71
C LEU A 32 5.01 2.84 -9.34
N GLN A 33 4.93 1.66 -9.95
CA GLN A 33 5.91 0.58 -9.75
C GLN A 33 7.33 1.02 -10.10
N LYS A 34 7.51 1.75 -11.21
CA LYS A 34 8.80 2.35 -11.56
C LYS A 34 9.26 3.38 -10.51
N ALA A 35 8.34 4.20 -10.00
CA ALA A 35 8.66 5.23 -9.01
C ALA A 35 9.02 4.65 -7.62
N ILE A 36 8.44 3.52 -7.22
CA ILE A 36 8.72 2.87 -5.93
C ILE A 36 9.92 1.92 -5.98
N ALA A 37 10.43 1.58 -7.17
CA ALA A 37 11.53 0.63 -7.35
C ALA A 37 12.78 0.93 -6.49
N PRO A 38 13.20 2.21 -6.30
CA PRO A 38 14.33 2.53 -5.42
C PRO A 38 14.12 2.17 -3.94
N TYR A 39 12.87 1.97 -3.52
CA TYR A 39 12.48 1.66 -2.14
C TYR A 39 12.07 0.19 -1.95
N ALA A 40 12.01 -0.61 -3.03
CA ALA A 40 11.56 -1.99 -2.95
C ALA A 40 12.61 -2.88 -2.26
N GLY A 41 12.22 -3.56 -1.19
CA GLY A 41 13.00 -4.63 -0.56
C GLY A 41 12.84 -5.96 -1.30
N GLU A 42 13.57 -6.98 -0.84
CA GLU A 42 13.64 -8.33 -1.46
C GLU A 42 12.28 -8.97 -1.77
N LYS A 43 11.27 -8.75 -0.92
CA LYS A 43 9.91 -9.30 -1.10
C LYS A 43 8.91 -8.30 -1.68
N GLY A 44 9.40 -7.19 -2.25
CA GLY A 44 8.58 -6.13 -2.83
C GLY A 44 7.92 -5.16 -1.84
N ASN A 45 8.11 -5.36 -0.53
CA ASN A 45 7.69 -4.38 0.49
C ASN A 45 8.60 -3.16 0.43
N LEU A 46 8.04 -1.98 0.70
CA LEU A 46 8.81 -0.75 0.61
C LEU A 46 9.59 -0.52 1.92
N ARG A 47 10.82 -0.06 1.79
CA ARG A 47 11.72 0.36 2.88
C ARG A 47 12.09 1.82 2.66
N PHE A 48 11.45 2.73 3.40
CA PHE A 48 11.79 4.15 3.37
C PHE A 48 12.91 4.42 4.38
N PRO A 49 14.12 4.76 3.95
CA PRO A 49 15.25 4.92 4.86
C PRO A 49 15.09 6.19 5.72
N LEU A 50 15.56 6.12 6.96
CA LEU A 50 15.43 7.23 7.93
C LEU A 50 16.47 8.34 7.74
N ASP A 51 17.52 8.09 6.95
CA ASP A 51 18.60 9.02 6.64
C ASP A 51 18.33 9.89 5.40
N LYS A 52 17.14 9.79 4.81
CA LYS A 52 16.70 10.58 3.66
C LYS A 52 15.37 11.27 3.93
N PRO A 53 15.06 12.39 3.24
CA PRO A 53 13.75 13.00 3.30
C PRO A 53 12.64 12.00 2.96
N MET A 54 11.58 12.00 3.76
CA MET A 54 10.45 11.10 3.56
C MET A 54 9.68 11.49 2.28
N PRO A 55 9.43 10.57 1.34
CA PRO A 55 8.82 10.89 0.05
C PRO A 55 7.29 10.97 0.17
N TYR A 56 6.77 11.99 0.85
CA TYR A 56 5.34 12.13 1.14
C TYR A 56 4.45 12.11 -0.10
N ASP A 57 4.89 12.71 -1.21
CA ASP A 57 4.16 12.67 -2.48
C ASP A 57 4.00 11.24 -3.02
N LEU A 58 5.03 10.42 -2.89
CA LEU A 58 4.99 9.02 -3.31
C LEU A 58 4.08 8.21 -2.39
N ILE A 59 4.15 8.44 -1.08
CA ILE A 59 3.27 7.81 -0.07
C ILE A 59 1.79 8.17 -0.34
N SER A 60 1.51 9.41 -0.70
CA SER A 60 0.17 9.87 -1.08
C SER A 60 -0.34 9.13 -2.32
N ARG A 61 0.47 9.03 -3.38
CA ARG A 61 0.11 8.27 -4.60
C ARG A 61 -0.14 6.79 -4.32
N ILE A 62 0.69 6.16 -3.48
CA ILE A 62 0.49 4.78 -3.02
C ILE A 62 -0.87 4.64 -2.32
N THR A 63 -1.14 5.54 -1.38
CA THR A 63 -2.37 5.49 -0.57
C THR A 63 -3.61 5.68 -1.44
N ALA A 64 -3.58 6.62 -2.40
CA ALA A 64 -4.65 6.85 -3.34
C ALA A 64 -4.94 5.62 -4.23
N LEU A 65 -3.90 4.93 -4.72
CA LEU A 65 -4.07 3.67 -5.45
C LEU A 65 -4.73 2.61 -4.56
N ARG A 66 -4.29 2.49 -3.29
CA ARG A 66 -4.82 1.50 -2.34
C ARG A 66 -6.28 1.75 -2.00
N VAL A 67 -6.72 3.01 -1.87
CA VAL A 67 -8.13 3.39 -1.70
C VAL A 67 -8.99 2.90 -2.86
N LYS A 68 -8.56 3.16 -4.10
CA LYS A 68 -9.30 2.72 -5.30
C LYS A 68 -9.45 1.20 -5.35
N GLN A 69 -8.38 0.48 -5.06
CA GLN A 69 -8.39 -0.99 -5.02
C GLN A 69 -9.26 -1.54 -3.89
N ASP A 70 -9.25 -0.91 -2.72
CA ASP A 70 -10.05 -1.32 -1.58
C ASP A 70 -11.55 -1.16 -1.86
N ALA A 71 -11.96 -0.03 -2.46
CA ALA A 71 -13.33 0.21 -2.88
C ALA A 71 -13.82 -0.85 -3.89
N ALA A 72 -13.04 -1.13 -4.94
CA ALA A 72 -13.39 -2.16 -5.92
C ALA A 72 -13.50 -3.57 -5.29
N LYS A 73 -12.65 -3.88 -4.30
CA LYS A 73 -12.73 -5.13 -3.53
C LYS A 73 -13.95 -5.18 -2.62
N ALA A 74 -14.39 -4.06 -2.06
CA ALA A 74 -15.59 -3.99 -1.24
C ALA A 74 -16.85 -4.24 -2.09
N GLU A 75 -16.95 -3.59 -3.25
CA GLU A 75 -18.07 -3.76 -4.18
C GLU A 75 -18.22 -5.21 -4.66
N SER A 76 -17.12 -5.83 -5.06
CA SER A 76 -17.12 -7.23 -5.51
C SER A 76 -17.51 -8.22 -4.40
N ARG A 77 -17.13 -7.94 -3.14
CA ARG A 77 -17.57 -8.71 -1.98
C ARG A 77 -19.09 -8.59 -1.78
N SER A 78 -19.64 -7.38 -1.83
CA SER A 78 -21.08 -7.17 -1.68
C SER A 78 -21.91 -7.85 -2.78
N LYS A 79 -21.42 -7.84 -4.03
CA LYS A 79 -22.07 -8.57 -5.14
C LYS A 79 -22.10 -10.09 -4.91
N LYS A 80 -21.00 -10.68 -4.41
CA LYS A 80 -20.95 -12.11 -4.08
C LYS A 80 -21.89 -12.49 -2.94
N VAL A 81 -22.05 -11.63 -1.92
CA VAL A 81 -22.99 -11.90 -0.82
C VAL A 81 -24.43 -11.96 -1.34
N LYS A 82 -24.82 -11.01 -2.20
CA LYS A 82 -26.17 -10.98 -2.81
C LYS A 82 -26.47 -12.16 -3.75
N GLN A 83 -25.45 -12.80 -4.32
CA GLN A 83 -25.63 -13.97 -5.18
C GLN A 83 -25.76 -15.30 -4.42
N ARG A 84 -25.50 -15.31 -3.11
CA ARG A 84 -25.47 -16.52 -2.27
C ARG A 84 -26.63 -16.60 -1.28
N GLY A 85 -27.50 -15.59 -1.21
CA GLY A 85 -28.72 -15.57 -0.39
C GLY A 85 -29.93 -15.40 -1.29
#